data_AF-A0A2N2YGP3-F1
#
_entry.id   AF-A0A2N2YGP3-F1
#
_cell.length_a   1.000
_cell.length_b   1.000
_cell.length_c   1.000
_cell.angle_alpha   90.00
_cell.angle_beta   90.00
_cell.angle_gamma   90.00
#
_symmetry.space_group_name_H-M   'P 1'
#
loop_
_entity.id
_entity.type
_entity.pdbx_description
1 polymer ?
#
loop_
_entity_poly.entity_id
_entity_poly.type
_entity_poly.pdbx_seq_one_letter_code
_entity_poly.pdbx_strand_id
1 'polypeptide(L)'
;MLNSLGDLARVRDRFAVDDRVPDAMALVPMAGDGDPASIAALAASARRALDELEGLAARDRDRRDEAVRGLDRWRQLQAEADRVSGIAGEMRRASERARALAEGAFEPAARTQAHSVADHTARLGTQADAHATALRREAERLGACHDIRQLLDEEHSKEQEMEMREMLALVGEHLDSGRYEEARQLLTSLEQSISSTPDLQCSNN
;
A
#
# COMPACT_ATOMS: atom_id res chain seq x y z
N MET A 1 -14.91 19.04 32.05
CA MET A 1 -15.90 19.73 31.20
C MET A 1 -16.08 21.13 31.73
N LEU A 2 -15.68 22.14 30.96
CA LEU A 2 -15.83 23.57 31.27
C LEU A 2 -16.82 24.12 30.24
N ASN A 3 -18.10 24.23 30.63
CA ASN A 3 -19.21 24.50 29.71
C ASN A 3 -19.71 25.94 29.76
N SER A 4 -18.90 26.91 30.24
CA SER A 4 -19.29 28.31 30.15
C SER A 4 -18.09 29.25 29.97
N LEU A 5 -18.28 30.29 29.15
CA LEU A 5 -17.35 31.43 29.00
C LEU A 5 -17.14 32.19 30.32
N GLY A 6 -18.01 32.02 31.31
CA GLY A 6 -17.88 32.59 32.64
C GLY A 6 -16.78 31.95 33.49
N ASP A 7 -16.45 30.68 33.25
CA ASP A 7 -15.42 29.98 34.02
C ASP A 7 -14.00 30.40 33.63
N LEU A 8 -13.82 30.89 32.39
CA LEU A 8 -12.56 31.49 31.92
C LEU A 8 -12.27 32.85 32.58
N ALA A 9 -13.32 33.62 32.93
CA ALA A 9 -13.15 34.90 33.62
C ALA A 9 -12.62 34.74 35.06
N ARG A 10 -12.92 33.63 35.73
CA ARG A 10 -12.40 33.33 37.09
C ARG A 10 -10.92 32.94 37.12
N VAL A 11 -10.37 32.45 36.01
CA VAL A 11 -8.93 32.11 35.93
C VAL A 11 -8.08 33.37 35.71
N ARG A 12 -8.66 34.41 35.09
CA ARG A 12 -7.99 35.69 34.82
C ARG A 12 -7.54 36.41 36.11
N ASP A 13 -8.34 36.35 37.16
CA ASP A 13 -8.03 37.07 38.42
C ASP A 13 -6.99 36.35 39.31
N ARG A 14 -6.55 35.14 38.93
CA ARG A 14 -5.52 34.38 39.67
C ARG A 14 -4.09 34.72 39.24
N PHE A 15 -3.91 35.39 38.10
CA PHE A 15 -2.64 35.92 37.66
C PHE A 15 -2.62 37.41 37.97
N ALA A 16 -2.22 37.75 39.19
CA ALA A 16 -1.82 39.11 39.50
C ALA A 16 -0.73 39.50 38.48
N VAL A 17 -1.04 40.50 37.67
CA VAL A 17 -0.14 41.08 36.68
C VAL A 17 0.97 41.77 37.45
N ASP A 18 2.08 41.04 37.66
CA ASP A 18 3.36 41.68 37.89
C ASP A 18 3.75 42.37 36.58
N ASP A 19 4.16 43.63 36.68
CA ASP A 19 4.15 44.69 35.66
C ASP A 19 5.13 44.51 34.46
N ARG A 20 5.37 43.27 33.99
CA ARG A 20 6.23 43.00 32.84
C ARG A 20 5.68 41.87 31.98
N VAL A 21 4.80 42.22 31.04
CA VAL A 21 4.51 41.36 29.88
C VAL A 21 5.76 41.37 28.99
N PRO A 22 6.38 40.21 28.70
CA PRO A 22 7.52 40.15 27.78
C PRO A 22 7.07 40.51 26.35
N ASP A 23 7.84 41.35 25.66
CA ASP A 23 7.60 41.82 24.27
C ASP A 23 7.49 40.69 23.21
N ALA A 24 7.70 39.43 23.59
CA ALA A 24 7.74 38.27 22.69
C ALA A 24 6.48 37.38 22.75
N MET A 25 5.34 37.88 23.23
CA MET A 25 4.07 37.20 22.97
C MET A 25 3.63 37.48 21.54
N ALA A 26 3.59 36.44 20.72
CA ALA A 26 3.06 36.48 19.37
C ALA A 26 1.74 37.26 19.35
N LEU A 27 1.76 38.41 18.69
CA LEU A 27 0.60 39.27 18.47
C LEU A 27 -0.46 38.46 17.72
N VAL A 28 -1.44 37.92 18.45
CA VAL A 28 -2.72 37.54 17.86
C VAL A 28 -3.33 38.84 17.34
N PRO A 29 -3.58 39.00 16.03
CA PRO A 29 -4.18 40.21 15.52
C PRO A 29 -5.58 40.35 16.14
N MET A 30 -5.74 41.30 17.06
CA MET A 30 -7.05 41.70 17.54
C MET A 30 -7.79 42.32 16.35
N ALA A 31 -8.93 41.73 15.97
CA ALA A 31 -9.77 42.26 14.91
C ALA A 31 -10.19 43.69 15.29
N GLY A 32 -9.59 44.69 14.64
CA GLY A 32 -10.08 46.06 14.69
C GLY A 32 -11.45 46.14 14.02
N ASP A 33 -12.16 47.26 14.22
CA ASP A 33 -13.41 47.59 13.53
C ASP A 33 -13.15 47.65 12.02
N GLY A 34 -13.24 46.49 11.36
CA GLY A 34 -12.97 46.34 9.95
C GLY A 34 -14.09 46.98 9.15
N ASP A 35 -13.74 47.91 8.26
CA ASP A 35 -14.66 48.47 7.27
C ASP A 35 -15.38 47.30 6.55
N PRO A 36 -16.73 47.32 6.42
CA PRO A 36 -17.50 46.26 5.77
C PRO A 36 -16.95 45.78 4.43
N ALA A 37 -16.29 46.65 3.65
CA ALA A 37 -15.62 46.26 2.40
C ALA A 37 -14.42 45.32 2.62
N SER A 38 -13.65 45.52 3.69
CA SER A 38 -12.52 44.65 4.07
C SER A 38 -12.99 43.28 4.54
N ILE A 39 -14.07 43.22 5.33
CA ILE A 39 -14.70 41.96 5.75
C ILE A 39 -15.27 41.21 4.54
N ALA A 40 -15.92 41.93 3.61
CA ALA A 40 -16.45 41.34 2.39
C ALA A 40 -15.33 40.79 1.48
N ALA A 41 -14.21 41.50 1.37
CA ALA A 41 -13.03 41.04 0.63
C ALA A 41 -12.40 39.79 1.27
N LEU A 42 -12.25 39.75 2.59
CA LEU A 42 -11.77 38.56 3.32
C LEU A 42 -12.71 37.37 3.12
N ALA A 43 -14.03 37.57 3.23
CA ALA A 43 -15.00 36.53 3.00
C ALA A 43 -14.97 36.02 1.54
N ALA A 44 -14.75 36.91 0.56
CA ALA A 44 -14.59 36.52 -0.83
C ALA A 44 -13.30 35.71 -1.07
N SER A 45 -12.19 36.12 -0.46
CA SER A 45 -10.93 35.37 -0.51
C SER A 45 -11.03 34.01 0.18
N ALA A 46 -11.68 33.94 1.34
CA ALA A 46 -11.93 32.68 2.05
C ALA A 46 -12.79 31.73 1.22
N ARG A 47 -13.84 32.23 0.55
CA ARG A 47 -14.64 31.41 -0.38
C ARG A 47 -13.82 30.88 -1.55
N ARG A 48 -13.00 31.71 -2.18
CA ARG A 48 -12.11 31.25 -3.27
C ARG A 48 -11.12 30.19 -2.79
N ALA A 49 -10.52 30.38 -1.62
CA ALA A 49 -9.61 29.39 -1.05
C ALA A 49 -10.33 28.06 -0.74
N LEU A 50 -11.58 28.11 -0.27
CA LEU A 50 -12.39 26.91 -0.08
C LEU A 50 -12.70 26.23 -1.42
N ASP A 51 -13.15 26.98 -2.43
CA ASP A 51 -13.42 26.45 -3.78
C ASP A 51 -12.15 25.80 -4.39
N GLU A 52 -10.98 26.42 -4.18
CA GLU A 52 -9.69 25.88 -4.62
C GLU A 52 -9.33 24.58 -3.89
N LEU A 53 -9.52 24.52 -2.57
CA LEU A 53 -9.30 23.31 -1.78
C LEU A 53 -10.25 22.18 -2.16
N GLU A 54 -11.53 22.48 -2.37
CA GLU A 54 -12.52 21.51 -2.87
C GLU A 54 -12.13 20.98 -4.25
N GLY A 55 -11.64 21.86 -5.13
CA GLY A 55 -11.11 21.48 -6.44
C GLY A 55 -9.86 20.60 -6.35
N LEU A 56 -8.95 20.84 -5.41
CA LEU A 56 -7.79 19.98 -5.17
C LEU A 56 -8.22 18.61 -4.63
N ALA A 57 -9.12 18.57 -3.64
CA ALA A 57 -9.63 17.33 -3.07
C ALA A 57 -10.42 16.48 -4.08
N ALA A 58 -11.10 17.10 -5.05
CA ALA A 58 -11.75 16.39 -6.13
C ALA A 58 -10.73 15.73 -7.07
N ARG A 59 -9.69 16.48 -7.51
CA ARG A 59 -8.63 15.94 -8.38
C ARG A 59 -7.84 14.83 -7.71
N ASP A 60 -7.59 14.95 -6.40
CA ASP A 60 -6.92 13.91 -5.62
C ASP A 60 -7.73 12.61 -5.58
N ARG A 61 -9.04 12.71 -5.32
CA ARG A 61 -9.97 11.57 -5.38
C ARG A 61 -9.96 10.91 -6.76
N ASP A 62 -10.07 11.69 -7.83
CA ASP A 62 -10.05 11.17 -9.20
C ASP A 62 -8.73 10.42 -9.49
N ARG A 63 -7.60 10.98 -9.04
CA ARG A 63 -6.27 10.36 -9.19
C ARG A 63 -6.16 9.07 -8.40
N ARG A 64 -6.67 9.05 -7.16
CA ARG A 64 -6.69 7.84 -6.34
C ARG A 64 -7.56 6.75 -6.96
N ASP A 65 -8.72 7.10 -7.50
CA ASP A 65 -9.60 6.15 -8.19
C ASP A 65 -8.93 5.57 -9.46
N GLU A 66 -8.18 6.38 -10.20
CA GLU A 66 -7.39 5.90 -11.34
C GLU A 66 -6.26 4.95 -10.89
N ALA A 67 -5.54 5.30 -9.82
CA ALA A 67 -4.50 4.45 -9.26
C ALA A 67 -5.06 3.11 -8.76
N VAL A 68 -6.23 3.09 -8.12
CA VAL A 68 -6.93 1.86 -7.70
C VAL A 68 -7.27 0.98 -8.90
N ARG A 69 -7.84 1.55 -9.98
CA ARG A 69 -8.10 0.79 -11.22
C ARG A 69 -6.81 0.24 -11.83
N GLY A 70 -5.73 1.03 -11.78
CA GLY A 70 -4.40 0.61 -12.23
C GLY A 70 -3.85 -0.55 -11.41
N LEU A 71 -4.03 -0.52 -10.09
CA LEU A 71 -3.64 -1.59 -9.17
C LEU A 71 -4.41 -2.89 -9.44
N ASP A 72 -5.72 -2.81 -9.66
CA ASP A 72 -6.52 -3.99 -10.02
C ASP A 72 -6.06 -4.62 -11.34
N ARG A 73 -5.76 -3.79 -12.35
CA ARG A 73 -5.19 -4.27 -13.60
C ARG A 73 -3.81 -4.91 -13.40
N TRP A 74 -2.97 -4.31 -12.55
CA TRP A 74 -1.67 -4.88 -12.21
C TRP A 74 -1.81 -6.30 -11.62
N ARG A 75 -2.73 -6.49 -10.65
CA ARG A 75 -3.02 -7.80 -10.05
C ARG A 75 -3.50 -8.82 -11.08
N GLN A 76 -4.38 -8.40 -11.98
CA GLN A 76 -4.90 -9.25 -13.05
C GLN A 76 -3.77 -9.74 -13.97
N LEU A 77 -2.88 -8.84 -14.39
CA LEU A 77 -1.74 -9.20 -15.24
C LEU A 77 -0.77 -10.17 -14.55
N GLN A 78 -0.50 -10.00 -13.26
CA GLN A 78 0.31 -10.94 -12.49
C GLN A 78 -0.34 -12.33 -12.43
N ALA A 79 -1.61 -12.38 -12.05
CA ALA A 79 -2.36 -13.63 -11.96
C ALA A 79 -2.47 -14.35 -13.31
N GLU A 80 -2.65 -13.61 -14.41
CA GLU A 80 -2.67 -14.16 -15.76
C GLU A 80 -1.28 -14.67 -16.17
N ALA A 81 -0.22 -13.91 -15.90
CA ALA A 81 1.14 -14.35 -16.19
C ALA A 81 1.50 -15.66 -15.47
N ASP A 82 1.10 -15.80 -14.20
CA ASP A 82 1.36 -17.02 -13.43
C ASP A 82 0.56 -18.21 -13.95
N ARG A 83 -0.72 -17.99 -14.32
CA ARG A 83 -1.54 -19.02 -14.97
C ARG A 83 -0.90 -19.50 -16.27
N VAL A 84 -0.48 -18.57 -17.14
CA VAL A 84 0.13 -18.90 -18.43
C VAL A 84 1.49 -19.59 -18.23
N SER A 85 2.29 -19.16 -17.25
CA SER A 85 3.54 -19.83 -16.87
C SER A 85 3.30 -21.27 -16.40
N GLY A 86 2.20 -21.52 -15.67
CA GLY A 86 1.77 -22.86 -15.29
C GLY A 86 1.48 -23.75 -16.51
N ILE A 87 0.72 -23.23 -17.48
CA ILE A 87 0.42 -23.91 -18.75
C ILE A 87 1.71 -24.21 -19.52
N ALA A 88 2.64 -23.25 -19.59
CA ALA A 88 3.93 -23.46 -20.25
C ALA A 88 4.71 -24.63 -19.61
N GLY A 89 4.72 -24.71 -18.28
CA GLY A 89 5.30 -25.83 -17.54
C GLY A 89 4.63 -27.18 -17.83
N GLU A 90 3.30 -27.21 -17.95
CA GLU A 90 2.57 -28.42 -18.35
C GLU A 90 2.91 -28.85 -19.79
N MET A 91 2.99 -27.90 -20.72
CA MET A 91 3.37 -28.18 -22.10
C MET A 91 4.80 -28.72 -22.21
N ARG A 92 5.75 -28.20 -21.44
CA ARG A 92 7.12 -28.74 -21.36
C ARG A 92 7.12 -30.19 -20.86
N ARG A 93 6.41 -30.48 -19.77
CA ARG A 93 6.28 -31.84 -19.23
C ARG A 93 5.60 -32.79 -20.22
N ALA A 94 4.58 -32.33 -20.93
CA ALA A 94 3.91 -33.12 -21.97
C ALA A 94 4.87 -33.43 -23.13
N SER A 95 5.66 -32.44 -23.56
CA SER A 95 6.69 -32.64 -24.58
C SER A 95 7.74 -33.66 -24.15
N GLU A 96 8.23 -33.59 -22.91
CA GLU A 96 9.23 -34.53 -22.38
C GLU A 96 8.68 -35.97 -22.35
N ARG A 97 7.44 -36.14 -21.87
CA ARG A 97 6.77 -37.45 -21.86
C ARG A 97 6.55 -37.99 -23.28
N ALA A 98 6.16 -37.13 -24.22
CA ALA A 98 5.98 -37.52 -25.61
C ALA A 98 7.32 -37.92 -26.27
N ARG A 99 8.43 -37.24 -25.95
CA ARG A 99 9.77 -37.66 -26.40
C ARG A 99 10.16 -39.02 -25.84
N ALA A 100 9.99 -39.23 -24.54
CA ALA A 100 10.28 -40.51 -23.91
C ALA A 100 9.44 -41.66 -24.51
N LEU A 101 8.16 -41.39 -24.82
CA LEU A 101 7.31 -42.36 -25.53
C LEU A 101 7.82 -42.65 -26.94
N ALA A 102 8.25 -41.64 -27.68
CA ALA A 102 8.80 -41.82 -29.03
C ALA A 102 10.07 -42.69 -29.00
N GLU A 103 10.95 -42.47 -28.03
CA GLU A 103 12.19 -43.23 -27.84
C GLU A 103 11.91 -44.70 -27.49
N GLY A 104 10.88 -44.98 -26.69
CA GLY A 104 10.49 -46.33 -26.28
C GLY A 104 9.52 -47.07 -27.22
N ALA A 105 8.94 -46.39 -28.22
CA ALA A 105 7.93 -46.98 -29.08
C ALA A 105 8.54 -47.96 -30.11
N PHE A 106 8.05 -49.20 -30.11
CA PHE A 106 8.41 -50.23 -31.10
C PHE A 106 7.70 -50.01 -32.45
N GLU A 107 6.46 -49.51 -32.43
CA GLU A 107 5.70 -49.26 -33.65
C GLU A 107 6.13 -47.94 -34.31
N PRO A 108 6.52 -47.95 -35.61
CA PRO A 108 6.98 -46.74 -36.30
C PRO A 108 5.95 -45.61 -36.33
N ALA A 109 4.65 -45.93 -36.50
CA ALA A 109 3.58 -44.94 -36.52
C ALA A 109 3.44 -44.24 -35.16
N ALA A 110 3.47 -45.01 -34.07
CA ALA A 110 3.43 -44.48 -32.70
C ALA A 110 4.64 -43.57 -32.40
N ARG A 111 5.84 -43.94 -32.86
CA ARG A 111 7.05 -43.12 -32.74
C ARG A 111 6.91 -41.78 -33.45
N THR A 112 6.48 -41.79 -34.70
CA THR A 112 6.29 -40.56 -35.49
C THR A 112 5.23 -39.66 -34.86
N GLN A 113 4.12 -40.23 -34.40
CA GLN A 113 3.06 -39.47 -33.75
C GLN A 113 3.55 -38.85 -32.43
N ALA A 114 4.26 -39.61 -31.60
CA ALA A 114 4.82 -39.12 -30.34
C ALA A 114 5.85 -37.99 -30.56
N HIS A 115 6.72 -38.07 -31.59
CA HIS A 115 7.59 -36.95 -31.96
C HIS A 115 6.80 -35.71 -32.40
N SER A 116 5.76 -35.88 -33.21
CA SER A 116 4.91 -34.75 -33.64
C SER A 116 4.23 -34.07 -32.44
N VAL A 117 3.75 -34.85 -31.47
CA VAL A 117 3.15 -34.33 -30.24
C VAL A 117 4.18 -33.58 -29.40
N ALA A 118 5.39 -34.15 -29.25
CA ALA A 118 6.48 -33.49 -28.55
C ALA A 118 6.82 -32.12 -29.15
N ASP A 119 7.04 -32.05 -30.46
CA ASP A 119 7.42 -30.81 -31.13
C ASP A 119 6.30 -29.76 -31.12
N HIS A 120 5.04 -30.21 -31.19
CA HIS A 120 3.91 -29.29 -31.09
C HIS A 120 3.76 -28.73 -29.67
N THR A 121 3.79 -29.57 -28.64
CA THR A 121 3.68 -29.14 -27.24
C THR A 121 4.88 -28.29 -26.80
N ALA A 122 6.09 -28.60 -27.25
CA ALA A 122 7.26 -27.75 -27.01
C ALA A 122 7.06 -26.33 -27.57
N ARG A 123 6.55 -26.20 -28.81
CA ARG A 123 6.27 -24.90 -29.43
C ARG A 123 5.21 -24.11 -28.67
N LEU A 124 4.12 -24.76 -28.26
CA LEU A 124 3.09 -24.12 -27.45
C LEU A 124 3.65 -23.66 -26.09
N GLY A 125 4.50 -24.47 -25.45
CA GLY A 125 5.18 -24.12 -24.21
C GLY A 125 6.03 -22.85 -24.36
N THR A 126 6.84 -22.76 -25.42
CA THR A 126 7.64 -21.56 -25.71
C THR A 126 6.77 -20.32 -25.97
N GLN A 127 5.65 -20.47 -26.69
CA GLN A 127 4.73 -19.36 -26.93
C GLN A 127 4.06 -18.87 -25.64
N ALA A 128 3.65 -19.80 -24.77
CA ALA A 128 3.10 -19.48 -23.46
C ALA A 128 4.13 -18.76 -22.57
N ASP A 129 5.38 -19.25 -22.50
CA ASP A 129 6.44 -18.56 -21.74
C ASP A 129 6.68 -17.12 -22.23
N ALA A 130 6.73 -16.93 -23.55
CA ALA A 130 6.91 -15.61 -24.15
C ALA A 130 5.75 -14.68 -23.78
N HIS A 131 4.52 -15.18 -23.79
CA HIS A 131 3.34 -14.42 -23.41
C HIS A 131 3.33 -14.08 -21.90
N ALA A 132 3.62 -15.05 -21.03
CA ALA A 132 3.76 -14.81 -19.59
C ALA A 132 4.83 -13.74 -19.29
N THR A 133 5.96 -13.79 -20.00
CA THR A 133 7.02 -12.77 -19.88
C THR A 133 6.53 -11.38 -20.30
N ALA A 134 5.74 -11.28 -21.38
CA ALA A 134 5.18 -10.01 -21.83
C ALA A 134 4.20 -9.43 -20.80
N LEU A 135 3.32 -10.26 -20.22
CA LEU A 135 2.40 -9.87 -19.17
C LEU A 135 3.13 -9.38 -17.91
N ARG A 136 4.20 -10.08 -17.48
CA ARG A 136 5.04 -9.65 -16.35
C ARG A 136 5.67 -8.28 -16.61
N ARG A 137 6.22 -8.06 -17.81
CA ARG A 137 6.78 -6.74 -18.18
C ARG A 137 5.73 -5.63 -18.21
N GLU A 138 4.48 -5.95 -18.57
CA GLU A 138 3.39 -4.98 -18.48
C GLU A 138 3.02 -4.69 -17.02
N ALA A 139 2.92 -5.72 -16.19
CA ALA A 139 2.71 -5.57 -14.75
C ALA A 139 3.85 -4.75 -14.11
N GLU A 140 5.10 -5.04 -14.40
CA GLU A 140 6.26 -4.27 -13.90
C GLU A 140 6.17 -2.78 -14.27
N ARG A 141 5.77 -2.47 -15.52
CA ARG A 141 5.57 -1.08 -15.96
C ARG A 141 4.46 -0.37 -15.19
N LEU A 142 3.35 -1.06 -14.92
CA LEU A 142 2.27 -0.50 -14.09
C LEU A 142 2.69 -0.35 -12.62
N GLY A 143 3.38 -1.35 -12.07
CA GLY A 143 3.89 -1.29 -10.69
C GLY A 143 4.96 -0.21 -10.47
N ALA A 144 5.65 0.23 -11.53
CA ALA A 144 6.58 1.34 -11.47
C ALA A 144 5.90 2.73 -11.43
N CYS A 145 4.60 2.82 -11.76
CA CYS A 145 3.85 4.07 -11.63
C CYS A 145 3.79 4.48 -10.15
N HIS A 146 4.13 5.74 -9.85
CA HIS A 146 4.24 6.22 -8.47
C HIS A 146 2.97 6.02 -7.66
N ASP A 147 1.81 6.35 -8.21
CA ASP A 147 0.53 6.26 -7.49
C ASP A 147 0.17 4.80 -7.15
N ILE A 148 0.47 3.85 -8.04
CA ILE A 148 0.21 2.41 -7.82
C ILE A 148 1.18 1.87 -6.76
N ARG A 149 2.46 2.23 -6.85
CA ARG A 149 3.46 1.85 -5.84
C ARG A 149 3.11 2.38 -4.46
N GLN A 150 2.68 3.64 -4.37
CA GLN A 150 2.21 4.21 -3.10
C GLN A 150 1.05 3.42 -2.52
N LEU A 151 0.07 3.00 -3.34
CA LEU A 151 -1.03 2.15 -2.87
C LEU A 151 -0.56 0.77 -2.41
N LEU A 152 0.41 0.15 -3.11
CA LEU A 152 1.01 -1.13 -2.69
C LEU A 152 1.74 -1.00 -1.35
N ASP A 153 2.49 0.09 -1.16
CA ASP A 153 3.19 0.36 0.10
C ASP A 153 2.19 0.61 1.25
N GLU A 154 1.09 1.34 0.99
CA GLU A 154 -0.01 1.53 1.94
C GLU A 154 -0.67 0.20 2.33
N GLU A 155 -0.90 -0.70 1.37
CA GLU A 155 -1.45 -2.04 1.63
C GLU A 155 -0.50 -2.88 2.46
N HIS A 156 0.79 -2.91 2.09
CA HIS A 156 1.80 -3.66 2.83
C HIS A 156 1.95 -3.16 4.27
N SER A 157 1.95 -1.84 4.48
CA SER A 157 1.98 -1.24 5.81
C SER A 157 0.76 -1.62 6.65
N LYS A 158 -0.44 -1.69 6.06
CA LYS A 158 -1.66 -2.11 6.75
C LYS A 158 -1.64 -3.59 7.10
N GLU A 159 -1.14 -4.44 6.22
CA GLU A 159 -0.97 -5.88 6.48
C GLU A 159 0.00 -6.09 7.66
N GLN A 160 1.15 -5.42 7.65
CA GLN A 160 2.10 -5.47 8.77
C GLN A 160 1.49 -4.99 10.09
N GLU A 161 0.73 -3.89 10.07
CA GLU A 161 0.03 -3.41 11.27
C GLU A 161 -0.99 -4.42 11.79
N MET A 162 -1.70 -5.10 10.89
CA MET A 162 -2.69 -6.12 11.26
C MET A 162 -2.00 -7.34 11.86
N GLU A 163 -0.95 -7.86 11.24
CA GLU A 163 -0.14 -8.98 11.76
C GLU A 163 0.46 -8.66 13.13
N MET A 164 0.97 -7.43 13.31
CA MET A 164 1.47 -6.92 14.59
C MET A 164 0.39 -6.96 15.67
N ARG A 165 -0.82 -6.48 15.35
CA ARG A 165 -1.96 -6.48 16.28
C ARG A 165 -2.42 -7.90 16.63
N GLU A 166 -2.47 -8.80 15.65
CA GLU A 166 -2.81 -10.21 15.87
C GLU A 166 -1.77 -10.89 16.77
N MET A 167 -0.48 -10.64 16.55
CA MET A 167 0.59 -11.20 17.38
C MET A 167 0.54 -10.65 18.81
N LEU A 168 0.29 -9.35 18.99
CA LEU A 168 0.11 -8.74 20.31
C LEU A 168 -1.15 -9.26 21.03
N ALA A 169 -2.24 -9.52 20.30
CA ALA A 169 -3.43 -10.14 20.86
C ALA A 169 -3.13 -11.56 21.36
N LEU A 170 -2.41 -12.37 20.55
CA LEU A 170 -1.98 -13.71 20.93
C LEU A 170 -1.06 -13.69 22.17
N VAL A 171 -0.13 -12.73 22.25
CA VAL A 171 0.70 -12.51 23.46
C VAL A 171 -0.19 -12.26 24.69
N GLY A 172 -1.21 -11.41 24.56
CA GLY A 172 -2.19 -11.17 25.63
C GLY A 172 -2.85 -12.45 26.12
N GLU A 173 -3.33 -13.30 25.20
CA GLU A 173 -3.93 -14.60 25.54
C GLU A 173 -2.96 -15.54 26.27
N HIS A 174 -1.68 -15.55 25.88
CA HIS A 174 -0.65 -16.32 26.56
C HIS A 174 -0.39 -15.80 27.98
N LEU A 175 -0.33 -14.48 28.18
CA LEU A 175 -0.18 -13.87 29.50
C LEU A 175 -1.36 -14.19 30.41
N ASP A 176 -2.59 -14.05 29.90
CA ASP A 176 -3.82 -14.34 30.65
C ASP A 176 -3.94 -15.83 31.04
N SER A 177 -3.36 -16.71 30.22
CA SER A 177 -3.30 -18.16 30.47
C SER A 177 -2.13 -18.60 31.37
N GLY A 178 -1.29 -17.67 31.85
CA GLY A 178 -0.09 -17.97 32.64
C GLY A 178 1.07 -18.61 31.83
N ARG A 179 1.00 -18.57 30.50
CA ARG A 179 1.99 -19.08 29.54
C ARG A 179 3.04 -18.00 29.24
N TYR A 180 3.79 -17.61 30.27
CA TYR A 180 4.71 -16.48 30.22
C TYR A 180 5.91 -16.70 29.29
N GLU A 181 6.37 -17.95 29.14
CA GLU A 181 7.51 -18.27 28.28
C GLU A 181 7.12 -18.16 26.80
N GLU A 182 5.93 -18.64 26.44
CA GLU A 182 5.38 -18.48 25.09
C GLU A 182 5.10 -17.01 24.75
N ALA A 183 4.55 -16.25 25.70
CA ALA A 183 4.37 -14.80 25.53
C ALA A 183 5.71 -14.07 25.31
N ARG A 184 6.75 -14.44 26.09
CA ARG A 184 8.10 -13.88 25.95
C ARG A 184 8.72 -14.20 24.60
N GLN A 185 8.58 -15.45 24.11
CA GLN A 185 9.10 -15.86 22.80
C GLN A 185 8.45 -15.09 21.66
N LEU A 186 7.13 -14.91 21.70
CA LEU A 186 6.40 -14.12 20.70
C LEU A 186 6.83 -12.65 20.71
N LEU A 187 7.01 -12.04 21.88
CA LEU A 187 7.50 -10.66 22.00
C LEU A 187 8.95 -10.50 21.48
N THR A 188 9.83 -11.48 21.74
CA THR A 188 11.19 -11.46 21.18
C THR A 188 11.18 -11.62 19.65
N SER A 189 10.31 -12.47 19.10
CA SER A 189 10.13 -12.60 17.65
C SER A 189 9.61 -11.31 17.02
N LEU A 190 8.72 -10.61 17.73
CA LEU A 190 8.16 -9.33 17.29
C LEU A 190 9.22 -8.23 17.28
N GLU A 191 10.01 -8.12 18.34
CA GLU A 191 11.12 -7.17 18.44
C GLU A 191 12.16 -7.36 17.32
N GLN A 192 12.48 -8.60 16.99
CA GLN A 192 13.37 -8.94 15.89
C GLN A 192 12.78 -8.56 14.52
N SER A 193 11.47 -8.73 14.35
CA SER A 193 10.77 -8.37 13.11
C SER A 193 10.75 -6.86 12.88
N ILE A 194 10.53 -6.06 13.94
CA ILE A 194 10.57 -4.58 13.90
C ILE A 194 11.99 -4.05 13.68
N SER A 195 13.00 -4.72 14.25
CA SER A 195 14.41 -4.31 14.09
C SER A 195 14.98 -4.66 12.70
N SER A 196 14.36 -5.62 12.00
CA SER A 196 14.81 -6.08 10.68
C SER A 196 14.23 -5.28 9.51
N THR A 197 13.24 -4.42 9.74
CA THR A 197 12.80 -3.43 8.73
C THR A 197 13.84 -2.31 8.63
N PRO A 198 14.49 -2.12 7.46
CA PRO A 198 15.44 -1.03 7.31
C PRO A 198 14.71 0.31 7.46
N ASP A 199 15.26 1.16 8.32
CA ASP A 199 14.78 2.52 8.56
C ASP A 199 14.54 3.25 7.23
N LEU A 200 13.28 3.60 6.94
CA LEU A 200 12.88 4.57 5.91
C LEU A 200 13.28 6.01 6.30
N GLN A 201 14.41 6.17 6.98
CA GLN A 201 14.99 7.46 7.36
C GLN A 201 16.22 7.75 6.49
N CYS A 202 15.99 8.12 5.23
CA CYS A 202 16.95 8.86 4.41
C CYS A 202 16.19 9.65 3.33
N SER A 203 15.43 10.66 3.76
CA SER A 203 15.04 11.80 2.90
C SER A 203 14.94 13.05 3.76
N ASN A 204 16.11 13.61 4.05
CA ASN A 204 16.31 15.04 4.27
C ASN A 204 17.75 15.35 3.86
N ASN A 205 17.90 15.76 2.61
CA ASN A 205 18.90 16.71 2.11
C ASN A 205 18.56 17.10 0.67
#